data_AF-A0A7V2WUH6-F1
#
_entry.id   AF-A0A7V2WUH6-F1
#
_cell.length_a   1.000
_cell.length_b   1.000
_cell.length_c   1.000
_cell.angle_alpha   90.00
_cell.angle_beta   90.00
_cell.angle_gamma   90.00
#
_symmetry.space_group_name_H-M   'P 1'
#
loop_
_entity.id
_entity.type
_entity.pdbx_description
1 polymer ?
#
loop_
_entity_poly.entity_id
_entity_poly.type
_entity_poly.pdbx_seq_one_letter_code
_entity_poly.pdbx_strand_id
1 'polypeptide(L)'
;MNRRNFLKACCIIPALGLTPSIIMANTASTGAGLERIIHIIQNDKHLNKKVSPENIADAISCAGRMNEILSEAIIQTGAANDHQITAVDTREMNDYIFRVYRDEWVEIHGDDEDNGEETGFHKVRANGARTQLFGKNAINHVADSIYHLGFESHRKNRLLNEDGANNASYQRVAEWLDALLRTDLEAGILINPDITEIVGTTGTGLDQTIDIIYQDSGLQKRISLGDLREGADAANQMNHLVIEAIKETKGVKNGELTVQDVKQINGYLVEHYSEVWAQIHGDDEDDEETGFHKVQSDGAKTRLYEKNAVNKVFDGIYHLGFETPYKNRLVNEDGNKNASFKKVTFWLNQLLANDLN
;
A
#
# COMPACT_ATOMS: atom_id res chain seq x y z
N MET A 1 2.99 -30.66 -29.28
CA MET A 1 4.37 -31.14 -29.46
C MET A 1 5.25 -29.94 -29.82
N ASN A 2 6.23 -29.65 -28.96
CA ASN A 2 7.38 -28.75 -29.10
C ASN A 2 7.22 -27.21 -29.17
N ARG A 3 7.39 -26.62 -27.97
CA ARG A 3 8.34 -25.55 -27.60
C ARG A 3 9.05 -24.83 -28.77
N ARG A 4 8.95 -23.48 -28.78
CA ARG A 4 10.11 -22.56 -28.68
C ARG A 4 9.68 -21.09 -28.61
N ASN A 5 10.14 -20.44 -27.54
CA ASN A 5 10.76 -19.12 -27.49
C ASN A 5 9.97 -17.92 -28.04
N PHE A 6 9.30 -17.21 -27.14
CA PHE A 6 9.37 -15.75 -27.12
C PHE A 6 9.91 -15.30 -25.78
N LEU A 7 10.85 -14.35 -25.85
CA LEU A 7 11.73 -13.93 -24.79
C LEU A 7 10.94 -13.23 -23.68
N LYS A 8 11.07 -13.76 -22.46
CA LYS A 8 10.93 -13.00 -21.22
C LYS A 8 11.98 -11.88 -21.24
N ALA A 9 11.58 -10.67 -21.64
CA ALA A 9 12.27 -9.47 -21.23
C ALA A 9 11.78 -9.12 -19.81
N CYS A 10 12.19 -9.96 -18.86
CA CYS A 10 12.14 -9.59 -17.45
C CYS A 10 13.13 -8.45 -17.30
N CYS A 11 12.65 -7.23 -17.05
CA CYS A 11 13.49 -6.11 -16.68
C CYS A 11 14.05 -6.41 -15.29
N ILE A 12 15.07 -7.28 -15.24
CA ILE A 12 15.92 -7.47 -14.09
C ILE A 12 16.78 -6.22 -14.05
N ILE A 13 16.33 -5.20 -13.31
CA ILE A 13 17.26 -4.24 -12.76
C ILE A 13 18.14 -5.06 -11.81
N PRO A 14 19.45 -5.19 -12.06
CA PRO A 14 20.31 -5.81 -11.08
C PRO A 14 20.23 -4.95 -9.83
N ALA A 15 19.76 -5.54 -8.73
CA ALA A 15 19.99 -5.02 -7.39
C ALA A 15 21.50 -5.05 -7.18
N LEU A 16 22.18 -4.01 -7.65
CA LEU A 16 23.52 -3.66 -7.22
C LEU A 16 23.42 -3.55 -5.71
N GLY A 17 24.09 -4.48 -5.03
CA GLY A 17 24.22 -4.50 -3.57
C GLY A 17 24.82 -3.19 -3.10
N LEU A 18 23.95 -2.24 -2.80
CA LEU A 18 24.19 -1.18 -1.86
C LEU A 18 23.51 -1.69 -0.59
N THR A 19 24.28 -2.34 0.28
CA THR A 19 23.91 -2.33 1.69
C THR A 19 23.84 -0.85 2.05
N PRO A 20 22.67 -0.28 2.40
CA PRO A 20 22.63 1.07 2.90
C PRO A 20 23.36 0.99 4.24
N SER A 21 24.60 1.49 4.28
CA SER A 21 25.24 1.79 5.56
C SER A 21 24.51 2.98 6.14
N ILE A 22 23.35 2.71 6.76
CA ILE A 22 22.74 3.67 7.66
C ILE A 22 23.68 3.71 8.85
N ILE A 23 24.44 4.78 8.95
CA ILE A 23 25.12 5.14 10.20
C ILE A 23 24.01 5.52 11.18
N MET A 24 23.39 4.51 11.80
CA MET A 24 22.68 4.72 13.05
C MET A 24 23.75 5.13 14.04
N ALA A 25 23.80 6.44 14.32
CA ALA A 25 24.64 6.96 15.37
C ALA A 25 24.36 6.12 16.63
N ASN A 26 25.42 5.69 17.30
CA ASN A 26 25.38 4.96 18.56
C ASN A 26 24.78 5.89 19.63
N THR A 27 23.47 6.09 19.59
CA THR A 27 22.72 6.91 20.54
C THR A 27 22.43 6.05 21.74
N ALA A 28 22.89 6.49 22.90
CA ALA A 28 22.50 5.92 24.18
C ALA A 28 20.99 5.61 24.18
N SER A 29 20.60 4.40 24.61
CA SER A 29 19.19 3.96 24.68
C SER A 29 18.33 5.02 25.36
N THR A 30 17.57 5.77 24.56
CA THR A 30 16.75 6.88 25.04
C THR A 30 15.47 6.38 25.69
N GLY A 31 15.13 5.09 25.51
CA GLY A 31 13.87 4.48 25.95
C GLY A 31 12.62 5.03 25.22
N ALA A 32 12.81 5.78 24.14
CA ALA A 32 11.76 6.32 23.27
C ALA A 32 11.56 5.45 22.02
N GLY A 33 10.53 5.71 21.20
CA GLY A 33 10.33 4.97 19.95
C GLY A 33 10.17 3.45 20.17
N LEU A 34 10.72 2.68 19.24
CA LEU A 34 10.79 1.22 19.34
C LEU A 34 11.78 0.74 20.42
N GLU A 35 12.78 1.54 20.79
CA GLU A 35 13.73 1.24 21.89
C GLU A 35 13.03 1.08 23.24
N ARG A 36 11.80 1.61 23.37
CA ARG A 36 10.95 1.36 24.53
C ARG A 36 10.68 -0.13 24.76
N ILE A 37 10.58 -0.94 23.70
CA ILE A 37 10.40 -2.40 23.81
C ILE A 37 11.65 -3.02 24.46
N ILE A 38 12.84 -2.65 23.98
CA ILE A 38 14.13 -3.12 24.53
C ILE A 38 14.27 -2.72 25.99
N HIS A 39 13.95 -1.47 26.32
CA HIS A 39 13.97 -0.98 27.69
C HIS A 39 13.04 -1.79 28.61
N ILE A 40 11.88 -2.22 28.12
CA ILE A 40 10.95 -3.05 28.89
C ILE A 40 11.52 -4.46 29.11
N ILE A 41 12.09 -5.10 28.09
CA ILE A 41 12.74 -6.41 28.21
C ILE A 41 13.86 -6.34 29.27
N GLN A 42 14.68 -5.30 29.23
CA GLN A 42 15.78 -5.09 30.18
C GLN A 42 15.31 -4.90 31.63
N ASN A 43 14.16 -4.25 31.86
CA ASN A 43 13.79 -3.73 33.17
C ASN A 43 12.55 -4.39 33.81
N ASP A 44 11.84 -5.28 33.10
CA ASP A 44 10.69 -5.98 33.68
C ASP A 44 11.13 -6.95 34.78
N LYS A 45 10.89 -6.55 36.03
CA LYS A 45 11.27 -7.32 37.23
C LYS A 45 10.66 -8.73 37.30
N HIS A 46 9.54 -8.99 36.63
CA HIS A 46 8.91 -10.31 36.67
C HIS A 46 9.48 -11.22 35.59
N LEU A 47 9.73 -10.68 34.40
CA LEU A 47 10.45 -11.35 33.33
C LEU A 47 11.85 -11.75 33.79
N ASN A 48 12.62 -10.81 34.33
CA ASN A 48 14.01 -11.02 34.74
C ASN A 48 14.19 -11.95 35.94
N LYS A 49 13.09 -12.37 36.59
CA LYS A 49 13.10 -13.43 37.61
C LYS A 49 12.95 -14.84 37.03
N LYS A 50 12.45 -14.93 35.79
CA LYS A 50 12.05 -16.17 35.14
C LYS A 50 12.94 -16.53 33.96
N VAL A 51 13.49 -15.52 33.29
CA VAL A 51 14.38 -15.67 32.14
C VAL A 51 15.83 -15.44 32.57
N SER A 52 16.75 -16.23 32.03
CA SER A 52 18.19 -16.09 32.32
C SER A 52 18.72 -14.76 31.76
N PRO A 53 19.76 -14.17 32.36
CA PRO A 53 20.40 -12.97 31.81
C PRO A 53 20.89 -13.14 30.37
N GLU A 54 21.33 -14.35 30.01
CA GLU A 54 21.77 -14.71 28.66
C GLU A 54 20.61 -14.64 27.66
N ASN A 55 19.47 -15.27 27.98
CA ASN A 55 18.28 -15.23 27.13
C ASN A 55 17.69 -13.82 27.03
N ILE A 56 17.76 -13.02 28.11
CA ILE A 56 17.40 -11.59 28.07
C ILE A 56 18.29 -10.83 27.08
N ALA A 57 19.61 -11.04 27.13
CA ALA A 57 20.56 -10.37 26.23
C ALA A 57 20.34 -10.76 24.77
N ASP A 58 20.12 -12.05 24.50
CA ASP A 58 19.81 -12.55 23.16
C ASP A 58 18.52 -11.94 22.62
N ALA A 59 17.44 -11.95 23.41
CA ALA A 59 16.16 -11.38 23.00
C ALA A 59 16.22 -9.87 22.76
N ILE A 60 17.05 -9.15 23.53
CA ILE A 60 17.33 -7.72 23.29
C ILE A 60 18.04 -7.54 21.94
N SER A 61 19.03 -8.37 21.62
CA SER A 61 19.73 -8.31 20.34
C SER A 61 18.77 -8.55 19.18
N CYS A 62 17.90 -9.57 19.29
CA CYS A 62 16.88 -9.87 18.29
C CYS A 62 15.86 -8.72 18.13
N ALA A 63 15.28 -8.25 19.24
CA ALA A 63 14.34 -7.12 19.21
C ALA A 63 14.97 -5.84 18.65
N GLY A 64 16.24 -5.57 18.96
CA GLY A 64 17.00 -4.47 18.38
C GLY A 64 17.10 -4.58 16.87
N ARG A 65 17.46 -5.76 16.35
CA ARG A 65 17.54 -5.98 14.91
C ARG A 65 16.17 -5.87 14.22
N MET A 66 15.10 -6.37 14.85
CA MET A 66 13.73 -6.21 14.33
C MET A 66 13.32 -4.74 14.29
N ASN A 67 13.67 -3.95 15.31
CA ASN A 67 13.40 -2.50 15.35
C ASN A 67 14.13 -1.73 14.25
N GLU A 68 15.37 -2.11 13.94
CA GLU A 68 16.13 -1.55 12.82
C GLU A 68 15.43 -1.83 11.49
N ILE A 69 15.04 -3.09 11.24
CA ILE A 69 14.33 -3.49 10.02
C ILE A 69 12.96 -2.79 9.91
N LEU A 70 12.22 -2.61 11.01
CA LEU A 70 10.98 -1.83 11.00
C LEU A 70 11.22 -0.37 10.62
N SER A 71 12.26 0.25 11.17
CA SER A 71 12.62 1.64 10.85
C SER A 71 13.04 1.78 9.39
N GLU A 72 13.80 0.81 8.88
CA GLU A 72 14.17 0.74 7.47
C GLU A 72 12.92 0.56 6.59
N ALA A 73 12.02 -0.36 6.92
CA ALA A 73 10.79 -0.57 6.17
C ALA A 73 9.95 0.71 6.10
N ILE A 74 9.84 1.47 7.19
CA ILE A 74 9.13 2.76 7.20
C ILE A 74 9.76 3.74 6.21
N ILE A 75 11.09 3.90 6.25
CA ILE A 75 11.82 4.84 5.40
C ILE A 75 11.77 4.37 3.94
N GLN A 76 12.12 3.12 3.65
CA GLN A 76 12.22 2.62 2.27
C GLN A 76 10.88 2.59 1.54
N THR A 77 9.77 2.54 2.28
CA THR A 77 8.42 2.57 1.71
C THR A 77 7.78 3.96 1.78
N GLY A 78 8.38 4.92 2.49
CA GLY A 78 7.78 6.23 2.72
C GLY A 78 6.48 6.18 3.53
N ALA A 79 6.31 5.14 4.34
CA ALA A 79 5.12 4.88 5.17
C ALA A 79 4.84 5.96 6.21
N ALA A 80 5.84 6.78 6.56
CA ALA A 80 5.71 7.87 7.55
C ALA A 80 5.84 9.27 6.93
N ASN A 81 5.75 9.39 5.61
CA ASN A 81 5.99 10.67 4.92
C ASN A 81 4.95 11.75 5.27
N ASP A 82 3.77 11.36 5.75
CA ASP A 82 2.71 12.23 6.25
C ASP A 82 2.74 12.43 7.78
N HIS A 83 3.81 11.98 8.44
CA HIS A 83 4.02 11.97 9.89
C HIS A 83 3.04 11.08 10.68
N GLN A 84 2.35 10.15 10.03
CA GLN A 84 1.46 9.19 10.67
C GLN A 84 1.81 7.77 10.23
N ILE A 85 1.38 6.79 11.04
CA ILE A 85 1.37 5.38 10.62
C ILE A 85 -0.07 4.89 10.65
N THR A 86 -0.56 4.44 9.50
CA THR A 86 -1.91 3.95 9.25
C THR A 86 -1.91 2.47 8.87
N ALA A 87 -3.11 1.91 8.65
CA ALA A 87 -3.24 0.52 8.27
C ALA A 87 -2.60 0.19 6.91
N VAL A 88 -2.61 1.13 5.95
CA VAL A 88 -1.98 0.89 4.64
C VAL A 88 -0.46 0.88 4.74
N ASP A 89 0.08 1.74 5.61
CA ASP A 89 1.52 1.82 5.89
C ASP A 89 2.01 0.50 6.50
N THR A 90 1.27 -0.04 7.47
CA THR A 90 1.66 -1.33 8.07
C THR A 90 1.53 -2.53 7.12
N ARG A 91 0.68 -2.45 6.08
CA ARG A 91 0.68 -3.46 5.01
C ARG A 91 1.89 -3.34 4.13
N GLU A 92 2.18 -2.12 3.69
CA GLU A 92 3.37 -1.82 2.89
C GLU A 92 4.65 -2.27 3.62
N MET A 93 4.75 -1.97 4.92
CA MET A 93 5.84 -2.45 5.77
C MET A 93 5.89 -3.99 5.84
N ASN A 94 4.74 -4.66 5.99
CA ASN A 94 4.68 -6.11 6.01
C ASN A 94 5.22 -6.72 4.72
N ASP A 95 4.77 -6.20 3.58
CA ASP A 95 5.13 -6.70 2.26
C ASP A 95 6.61 -6.44 1.96
N TYR A 96 7.13 -5.28 2.39
CA TYR A 96 8.55 -4.97 2.34
C TYR A 96 9.40 -5.95 3.16
N ILE A 97 9.05 -6.15 4.45
CA ILE A 97 9.81 -7.04 5.33
C ILE A 97 9.74 -8.49 4.83
N PHE A 98 8.56 -8.95 4.41
CA PHE A 98 8.37 -10.29 3.86
C PHE A 98 9.18 -10.50 2.57
N ARG A 99 9.31 -9.49 1.71
CA ARG A 99 10.05 -9.62 0.44
C ARG A 99 11.56 -9.51 0.63
N VAL A 100 12.01 -8.63 1.53
CA VAL A 100 13.43 -8.26 1.65
C VAL A 100 14.14 -9.01 2.77
N TYR A 101 13.46 -9.25 3.89
CA TYR A 101 14.06 -9.70 5.14
C TYR A 101 13.53 -11.06 5.63
N ARG A 102 12.71 -11.78 4.85
CA ARG A 102 11.99 -12.99 5.30
C ARG A 102 12.81 -13.94 6.17
N ASP A 103 13.95 -14.40 5.65
CA ASP A 103 14.73 -15.46 6.30
C ASP A 103 15.38 -14.95 7.60
N GLU A 104 15.97 -13.75 7.58
CA GLU A 104 16.53 -13.10 8.77
C GLU A 104 15.43 -12.81 9.81
N TRP A 105 14.29 -12.30 9.34
CA TRP A 105 13.16 -11.91 10.18
C TRP A 105 12.58 -13.09 10.95
N VAL A 106 12.38 -14.24 10.29
CA VAL A 106 11.93 -15.48 10.94
C VAL A 106 12.94 -15.95 11.98
N GLU A 107 14.24 -15.92 11.67
CA GLU A 107 15.29 -16.34 12.61
C GLU A 107 15.32 -15.46 13.87
N ILE A 108 15.27 -14.14 13.73
CA ILE A 108 15.35 -13.22 14.88
C ILE A 108 14.02 -13.10 15.63
N HIS A 109 12.88 -13.30 14.98
CA HIS A 109 11.59 -13.45 15.66
C HIS A 109 11.62 -14.69 16.56
N GLY A 110 12.11 -15.80 16.02
CA GLY A 110 12.16 -17.09 16.70
C GLY A 110 10.83 -17.82 16.70
N ASP A 111 10.87 -19.01 17.29
CA ASP A 111 9.77 -19.97 17.40
C ASP A 111 9.80 -20.64 18.79
N ASP A 112 8.66 -21.16 19.23
CA ASP A 112 8.46 -21.96 20.44
C ASP A 112 8.18 -23.46 20.16
N GLU A 113 8.06 -23.89 18.90
CA GLU A 113 7.61 -25.26 18.54
C GLU A 113 8.71 -26.31 18.29
N ASP A 114 9.96 -25.95 17.96
CA ASP A 114 11.00 -26.95 17.66
C ASP A 114 11.66 -27.51 18.94
N ASN A 115 11.08 -28.60 19.46
CA ASN A 115 11.57 -29.38 20.62
C ASN A 115 11.52 -28.66 21.98
N GLY A 116 10.81 -27.53 22.07
CA GLY A 116 10.63 -26.75 23.31
C GLY A 116 11.81 -25.83 23.65
N GLU A 117 12.72 -25.57 22.71
CA GLU A 117 13.76 -24.54 22.85
C GLU A 117 13.29 -23.22 22.21
N GLU A 118 12.97 -22.23 23.04
CA GLU A 118 12.63 -20.88 22.58
C GLU A 118 13.84 -20.23 21.90
N THR A 119 13.65 -19.68 20.69
CA THR A 119 14.68 -18.96 19.93
C THR A 119 14.32 -17.48 19.75
N GLY A 120 15.24 -16.68 19.21
CA GLY A 120 14.99 -15.28 18.85
C GLY A 120 14.38 -14.42 19.97
N PHE A 121 13.42 -13.57 19.61
CA PHE A 121 12.60 -12.78 20.52
C PHE A 121 11.69 -13.66 21.41
N HIS A 122 11.30 -14.86 20.95
CA HIS A 122 10.42 -15.76 21.71
C HIS A 122 11.03 -16.22 23.04
N LYS A 123 12.36 -16.15 23.22
CA LYS A 123 13.06 -16.35 24.51
C LYS A 123 12.53 -15.51 25.68
N VAL A 124 11.79 -14.43 25.41
CA VAL A 124 11.15 -13.59 26.46
C VAL A 124 9.63 -13.58 26.39
N ARG A 125 9.04 -14.15 25.34
CA ARG A 125 7.60 -14.29 25.16
C ARG A 125 7.04 -15.31 26.15
N ALA A 126 5.81 -15.12 26.60
CA ALA A 126 5.11 -15.98 27.57
C ALA A 126 5.81 -16.16 28.95
N ASN A 127 6.98 -15.57 29.16
CA ASN A 127 7.83 -15.78 30.33
C ASN A 127 7.56 -14.85 31.53
N GLY A 128 6.30 -14.39 31.66
CA GLY A 128 5.80 -13.75 32.87
C GLY A 128 6.08 -12.25 33.03
N ALA A 129 6.47 -11.55 31.96
CA ALA A 129 6.46 -10.09 31.92
C ALA A 129 5.10 -9.51 32.37
N ARG A 130 5.11 -8.37 33.06
CA ARG A 130 3.89 -7.71 33.56
C ARG A 130 3.76 -6.25 33.15
N THR A 131 4.83 -5.66 32.61
CA THR A 131 4.81 -4.30 32.11
C THR A 131 3.78 -4.18 30.99
N GLN A 132 3.03 -3.07 31.00
CA GLN A 132 1.96 -2.84 30.05
C GLN A 132 2.28 -1.68 29.10
N LEU A 133 1.91 -1.85 27.84
CA LEU A 133 1.80 -0.81 26.84
C LEU A 133 0.36 -0.81 26.33
N PHE A 134 -0.25 0.38 26.24
CA PHE A 134 -1.61 0.55 25.71
C PHE A 134 -2.66 -0.33 26.41
N GLY A 135 -2.48 -0.56 27.73
CA GLY A 135 -3.36 -1.41 28.54
C GLY A 135 -3.24 -2.92 28.27
N LYS A 136 -2.22 -3.36 27.52
CA LYS A 136 -1.92 -4.75 27.18
C LYS A 136 -0.52 -5.13 27.64
N ASN A 137 -0.24 -6.43 27.75
CA ASN A 137 1.11 -6.90 28.05
C ASN A 137 2.08 -6.39 26.98
N ALA A 138 3.14 -5.70 27.39
CA ALA A 138 4.06 -5.04 26.47
C ALA A 138 4.79 -6.03 25.56
N ILE A 139 5.20 -7.19 26.10
CA ILE A 139 5.96 -8.20 25.36
C ILE A 139 5.01 -9.16 24.66
N ASN A 140 4.18 -9.88 25.41
CA ASN A 140 3.34 -10.97 24.90
C ASN A 140 2.15 -10.53 24.02
N HIS A 141 1.98 -9.23 23.78
CA HIS A 141 0.84 -8.75 23.01
C HIS A 141 1.17 -7.55 22.15
N VAL A 142 1.87 -6.54 22.67
CA VAL A 142 2.18 -5.35 21.85
C VAL A 142 3.38 -5.62 20.95
N ALA A 143 4.54 -5.94 21.53
CA ALA A 143 5.75 -6.23 20.76
C ALA A 143 5.58 -7.46 19.87
N ASP A 144 5.07 -8.56 20.44
CA ASP A 144 4.76 -9.79 19.70
C ASP A 144 3.88 -9.51 18.47
N SER A 145 2.75 -8.83 18.60
CA SER A 145 1.90 -8.52 17.45
C SER A 145 2.51 -7.52 16.44
N ILE A 146 3.41 -6.62 16.87
CA ILE A 146 4.17 -5.76 15.95
C ILE A 146 5.17 -6.60 15.15
N TYR A 147 5.87 -7.52 15.82
CA TYR A 147 6.89 -8.38 15.23
C TYR A 147 6.32 -9.51 14.36
N HIS A 148 5.01 -9.68 14.34
CA HIS A 148 4.30 -10.48 13.33
C HIS A 148 4.10 -9.78 11.98
N LEU A 149 4.50 -8.52 11.84
CA LEU A 149 4.79 -7.98 10.50
C LEU A 149 5.87 -8.84 9.85
N GLY A 150 5.91 -8.92 8.52
CA GLY A 150 6.94 -9.67 7.79
C GLY A 150 6.65 -11.17 7.63
N PHE A 151 5.53 -11.66 8.15
CA PHE A 151 5.02 -13.00 7.85
C PHE A 151 4.03 -12.97 6.69
N GLU A 152 3.92 -14.08 5.97
CA GLU A 152 2.98 -14.19 4.85
C GLU A 152 1.55 -13.98 5.35
N SER A 153 0.81 -13.07 4.74
CA SER A 153 -0.60 -12.86 5.04
C SER A 153 -1.41 -12.79 3.76
N HIS A 154 -2.17 -13.83 3.48
CA HIS A 154 -3.22 -13.81 2.46
C HIS A 154 -4.49 -13.07 2.93
N ARG A 155 -4.44 -12.34 4.05
CA ARG A 155 -5.61 -11.77 4.70
C ARG A 155 -5.70 -10.27 4.52
N LYS A 156 -6.81 -9.86 3.90
CA LYS A 156 -7.17 -8.45 3.69
C LYS A 156 -7.33 -7.60 4.95
N ASN A 157 -7.18 -8.08 6.19
CA ASN A 157 -7.39 -7.26 7.42
C ASN A 157 -6.52 -7.62 8.64
N ARG A 158 -5.80 -8.75 8.61
CA ARG A 158 -5.11 -9.28 9.79
C ARG A 158 -3.77 -9.86 9.42
N LEU A 159 -2.84 -9.78 10.36
CA LEU A 159 -1.61 -10.55 10.31
C LEU A 159 -1.90 -12.01 10.65
N LEU A 160 -1.03 -12.87 10.14
CA LEU A 160 -0.90 -14.24 10.60
C LEU A 160 0.31 -14.31 11.54
N ASN A 161 0.29 -15.26 12.48
CA ASN A 161 1.52 -15.64 13.16
C ASN A 161 2.33 -16.64 12.32
N GLU A 162 3.49 -17.04 12.83
CA GLU A 162 4.38 -18.07 12.30
C GLU A 162 3.65 -19.37 11.91
N ASP A 163 2.60 -19.76 12.64
CA ASP A 163 1.80 -20.96 12.38
C ASP A 163 0.66 -20.77 11.38
N GLY A 164 0.50 -19.57 10.83
CA GLY A 164 -0.64 -19.22 9.98
C GLY A 164 -1.96 -18.97 10.75
N ALA A 165 -1.91 -18.84 12.07
CA ALA A 165 -3.06 -18.50 12.92
C ALA A 165 -3.31 -16.99 12.99
N ASN A 166 -4.50 -16.59 13.44
CA ASN A 166 -4.92 -15.19 13.42
C ASN A 166 -4.15 -14.34 14.46
N ASN A 167 -3.46 -13.30 14.01
CA ASN A 167 -2.88 -12.28 14.89
C ASN A 167 -3.59 -10.92 14.74
N ALA A 168 -3.04 -9.84 15.29
CA ALA A 168 -3.59 -8.49 15.29
C ALA A 168 -3.97 -8.00 13.88
N SER A 169 -4.89 -7.03 13.81
CA SER A 169 -5.17 -6.34 12.56
C SER A 169 -4.07 -5.34 12.22
N TYR A 170 -3.84 -5.10 10.94
CA TYR A 170 -2.96 -4.02 10.45
C TYR A 170 -3.26 -2.67 11.13
N GLN A 171 -4.53 -2.29 11.19
CA GLN A 171 -5.00 -1.09 11.91
C GLN A 171 -4.52 -1.05 13.37
N ARG A 172 -4.46 -2.20 14.05
CA ARG A 172 -4.10 -2.25 15.47
C ARG A 172 -2.60 -2.13 15.66
N VAL A 173 -1.82 -2.74 14.76
CA VAL A 173 -0.38 -2.57 14.71
C VAL A 173 -0.02 -1.12 14.39
N ALA A 174 -0.74 -0.50 13.44
CA ALA A 174 -0.58 0.91 13.09
C ALA A 174 -0.78 1.83 14.30
N GLU A 175 -1.87 1.65 15.05
CA GLU A 175 -2.13 2.41 16.29
C GLU A 175 -0.99 2.30 17.31
N TRP A 176 -0.35 1.14 17.45
CA TRP A 176 0.76 0.96 18.38
C TRP A 176 2.06 1.55 17.86
N LEU A 177 2.36 1.37 16.57
CA LEU A 177 3.55 1.94 15.94
C LEU A 177 3.48 3.47 15.94
N ASP A 178 2.37 4.06 15.51
CA ASP A 178 2.13 5.50 15.56
C ASP A 178 2.35 6.08 16.97
N ALA A 179 1.84 5.38 17.99
CA ALA A 179 1.98 5.82 19.37
C ALA A 179 3.39 5.63 19.94
N LEU A 180 4.11 4.56 19.56
CA LEU A 180 5.50 4.31 19.98
C LEU A 180 6.45 5.30 19.32
N LEU A 181 6.28 5.51 18.01
CA LEU A 181 7.15 6.32 17.16
C LEU A 181 6.76 7.80 17.11
N ARG A 182 5.77 8.25 17.88
CA ARG A 182 5.23 9.62 17.78
C ARG A 182 6.28 10.72 17.78
N THR A 183 7.27 10.64 18.68
CA THR A 183 8.35 11.62 18.74
C THR A 183 9.24 11.57 17.50
N ASP A 184 9.48 10.37 16.95
CA ASP A 184 10.29 10.16 15.75
C ASP A 184 9.54 10.67 14.49
N LEU A 185 8.23 10.43 14.44
CA LEU A 185 7.32 10.94 13.40
C LEU A 185 7.24 12.46 13.43
N GLU A 186 7.00 13.08 14.60
CA GLU A 186 6.96 14.54 14.77
C GLU A 186 8.31 15.20 14.42
N ALA A 187 9.42 14.52 14.69
CA ALA A 187 10.76 14.99 14.33
C ALA A 187 11.08 14.82 12.84
N GLY A 188 10.28 14.05 12.10
CA GLY A 188 10.47 13.76 10.67
C GLY A 188 11.69 12.87 10.38
N ILE A 189 12.21 12.14 11.37
CA ILE A 189 13.43 11.32 11.18
C ILE A 189 13.16 10.01 10.42
N LEU A 190 11.89 9.63 10.27
CA LEU A 190 11.44 8.44 9.54
C LEU A 190 10.92 8.77 8.13
N ILE A 191 11.01 10.03 7.69
CA ILE A 191 10.57 10.45 6.36
C ILE A 191 11.60 10.05 5.32
N ASN A 192 11.13 9.60 4.17
CA ASN A 192 11.92 9.44 2.97
C ASN A 192 11.54 10.51 1.93
N PRO A 193 12.40 11.53 1.72
CA PRO A 193 12.11 12.63 0.81
C PRO A 193 12.14 12.23 -0.67
N ASP A 194 12.71 11.07 -1.00
CA ASP A 194 12.78 10.56 -2.37
C ASP A 194 11.45 9.91 -2.81
N ILE A 195 10.51 9.72 -1.88
CA ILE A 195 9.18 9.20 -2.13
C ILE A 195 8.16 10.32 -1.91
N THR A 196 7.39 10.65 -2.94
CA THR A 196 6.34 11.66 -2.88
C THR A 196 5.00 11.03 -3.19
N GLU A 197 3.96 11.38 -2.44
CA GLU A 197 2.61 10.94 -2.78
C GLU A 197 2.16 11.50 -4.12
N ILE A 198 1.39 10.69 -4.84
CA ILE A 198 0.82 11.10 -6.11
C ILE A 198 -0.23 12.16 -5.86
N VAL A 199 -0.17 13.23 -6.64
CA VAL A 199 -1.17 14.30 -6.64
C VAL A 199 -1.76 14.41 -8.04
N GLY A 200 -3.05 14.71 -8.13
CA GLY A 200 -3.66 15.03 -9.41
C GLY A 200 -3.05 16.31 -9.97
N THR A 201 -2.61 16.28 -11.23
CA THR A 201 -1.88 17.41 -11.85
C THR A 201 -2.52 17.93 -13.13
N THR A 202 -3.74 17.50 -13.45
CA THR A 202 -4.45 18.04 -14.63
C THR A 202 -4.95 19.46 -14.42
N GLY A 203 -5.14 19.86 -13.16
CA GLY A 203 -5.76 21.12 -12.77
C GLY A 203 -7.27 21.13 -13.02
N THR A 204 -7.89 19.95 -13.07
CA THR A 204 -9.33 19.78 -13.39
C THR A 204 -10.04 18.98 -12.32
N GLY A 205 -11.37 18.94 -12.38
CA GLY A 205 -12.14 18.11 -11.45
C GLY A 205 -11.91 16.61 -11.57
N LEU A 206 -11.19 16.10 -12.58
CA LEU A 206 -10.76 14.70 -12.62
C LEU A 206 -9.72 14.36 -11.55
N ASP A 207 -8.96 15.35 -11.07
CA ASP A 207 -7.93 15.15 -10.04
C ASP A 207 -8.51 14.64 -8.71
N GLN A 208 -9.82 14.81 -8.49
CA GLN A 208 -10.50 14.27 -7.31
C GLN A 208 -10.42 12.74 -7.19
N THR A 209 -10.15 12.01 -8.28
CA THR A 209 -9.90 10.56 -8.21
C THR A 209 -8.76 10.24 -7.26
N ILE A 210 -7.69 11.03 -7.32
CA ILE A 210 -6.45 10.77 -6.58
C ILE A 210 -6.73 10.94 -5.09
N ASP A 211 -7.41 12.04 -4.71
CA ASP A 211 -7.88 12.26 -3.34
C ASP A 211 -8.78 11.12 -2.86
N ILE A 212 -9.71 10.66 -3.70
CA ILE A 212 -10.62 9.56 -3.38
C ILE A 212 -9.84 8.27 -3.13
N ILE A 213 -8.85 7.94 -3.95
CA ILE A 213 -8.02 6.73 -3.78
C ILE A 213 -7.36 6.74 -2.40
N TYR A 214 -6.68 7.82 -2.04
CA TYR A 214 -6.00 7.91 -0.75
C TYR A 214 -6.94 7.97 0.45
N GLN A 215 -8.11 8.60 0.33
CA GLN A 215 -9.02 8.82 1.46
C GLN A 215 -10.11 7.74 1.62
N ASP A 216 -10.23 6.82 0.66
CA ASP A 216 -11.27 5.81 0.70
C ASP A 216 -11.06 4.81 1.85
N SER A 217 -11.91 4.90 2.87
CA SER A 217 -11.88 4.01 4.04
C SER A 217 -12.02 2.51 3.75
N GLY A 218 -12.49 2.15 2.55
CA GLY A 218 -12.56 0.78 2.05
C GLY A 218 -11.22 0.30 1.50
N LEU A 219 -10.58 1.12 0.65
CA LEU A 219 -9.24 0.86 0.12
C LEU A 219 -8.19 0.85 1.23
N GLN A 220 -8.23 1.86 2.12
CA GLN A 220 -7.31 1.94 3.26
C GLN A 220 -7.33 0.69 4.17
N LYS A 221 -8.39 -0.12 4.10
CA LYS A 221 -8.51 -1.35 4.87
C LYS A 221 -7.97 -2.56 4.15
N ARG A 222 -7.76 -2.54 2.83
CA ARG A 222 -7.62 -3.74 2.01
C ARG A 222 -6.30 -3.84 1.26
N ILE A 223 -5.72 -2.72 0.83
CA ILE A 223 -4.53 -2.69 -0.02
C ILE A 223 -3.39 -1.93 0.64
N SER A 224 -2.17 -2.09 0.11
CA SER A 224 -0.95 -1.45 0.59
C SER A 224 -0.86 0.01 0.16
N LEU A 225 0.08 0.76 0.74
CA LEU A 225 0.37 2.13 0.32
C LEU A 225 0.96 2.16 -1.10
N GLY A 226 1.79 1.17 -1.47
CA GLY A 226 2.32 1.01 -2.80
C GLY A 226 1.22 0.84 -3.85
N ASP A 227 0.25 -0.04 -3.61
CA ASP A 227 -0.88 -0.24 -4.52
C ASP A 227 -1.75 1.02 -4.65
N LEU A 228 -1.95 1.78 -3.56
CA LEU A 228 -2.62 3.08 -3.61
C LEU A 228 -1.89 4.08 -4.52
N ARG A 229 -0.56 4.16 -4.39
CA ARG A 229 0.28 5.06 -5.21
C ARG A 229 0.24 4.65 -6.68
N GLU A 230 0.39 3.36 -6.98
CA GLU A 230 0.33 2.85 -8.36
C GLU A 230 -1.02 3.14 -9.00
N GLY A 231 -2.13 2.86 -8.31
CA GLY A 231 -3.47 3.16 -8.81
C GLY A 231 -3.74 4.67 -8.96
N ALA A 232 -3.22 5.49 -8.05
CA ALA A 232 -3.32 6.95 -8.14
C ALA A 232 -2.50 7.52 -9.31
N ASP A 233 -1.30 7.00 -9.55
CA ASP A 233 -0.45 7.40 -10.67
C ASP A 233 -1.11 7.03 -12.01
N ALA A 234 -1.59 5.80 -12.13
CA ALA A 234 -2.37 5.35 -13.28
C ALA A 234 -3.58 6.24 -13.55
N ALA A 235 -4.37 6.56 -12.52
CA ALA A 235 -5.51 7.46 -12.63
C ALA A 235 -5.09 8.87 -13.10
N ASN A 236 -4.00 9.41 -12.56
CA ASN A 236 -3.50 10.73 -12.96
C ASN A 236 -3.05 10.73 -14.42
N GLN A 237 -2.32 9.70 -14.86
CA GLN A 237 -1.90 9.54 -16.26
C GLN A 237 -3.10 9.44 -17.21
N MET A 238 -4.11 8.62 -16.88
CA MET A 238 -5.34 8.54 -17.68
C MET A 238 -6.09 9.86 -17.72
N ASN A 239 -6.17 10.58 -16.60
CA ASN A 239 -6.79 11.91 -16.55
C ASN A 239 -6.12 12.88 -17.53
N HIS A 240 -4.78 12.92 -17.59
CA HIS A 240 -4.05 13.75 -18.57
C HIS A 240 -4.44 13.42 -20.01
N LEU A 241 -4.50 12.14 -20.36
CA LEU A 241 -4.87 11.70 -21.70
C LEU A 241 -6.34 12.03 -22.04
N VAL A 242 -7.27 11.93 -21.07
CA VAL A 242 -8.66 12.39 -21.25
C VAL A 242 -8.70 13.89 -21.55
N ILE A 243 -7.97 14.71 -20.79
CA ILE A 243 -7.93 16.16 -20.97
C ILE A 243 -7.31 16.53 -22.32
N GLU A 244 -6.24 15.85 -22.73
CA GLU A 244 -5.65 16.03 -24.05
C GLU A 244 -6.65 15.71 -25.16
N ALA A 245 -7.32 14.55 -25.09
CA ALA A 245 -8.31 14.14 -26.07
C ALA A 245 -9.49 15.12 -26.17
N ILE A 246 -9.94 15.70 -25.05
CA ILE A 246 -10.97 16.75 -25.03
C ILE A 246 -10.51 17.99 -25.83
N LYS A 247 -9.25 18.42 -25.65
CA LYS A 247 -8.68 19.59 -26.34
C LYS A 247 -8.55 19.34 -27.84
N GLU A 248 -8.02 18.19 -28.23
CA GLU A 248 -7.73 17.86 -29.63
C GLU A 248 -8.99 17.62 -30.46
N THR A 249 -9.99 16.98 -29.88
CA THR A 249 -11.28 16.73 -30.56
C THR A 249 -12.14 17.98 -30.68
N LYS A 250 -11.74 19.09 -30.04
CA LYS A 250 -12.55 20.32 -29.89
C LYS A 250 -13.95 19.99 -29.34
N GLY A 251 -14.00 19.01 -28.44
CA GLY A 251 -15.24 18.35 -27.99
C GLY A 251 -16.14 19.22 -27.13
N VAL A 252 -15.70 20.42 -26.73
CA VAL A 252 -16.49 21.30 -25.87
C VAL A 252 -17.16 22.38 -26.70
N LYS A 253 -18.49 22.32 -26.78
CA LYS A 253 -19.30 23.40 -27.36
C LYS A 253 -20.22 23.95 -26.27
N ASN A 254 -20.13 25.25 -26.03
CA ASN A 254 -20.97 25.96 -25.06
C ASN A 254 -20.86 25.42 -23.61
N GLY A 255 -19.69 24.94 -23.18
CA GLY A 255 -19.47 24.49 -21.81
C GLY A 255 -20.00 23.08 -21.49
N GLU A 256 -20.44 22.30 -22.47
CA GLU A 256 -20.98 20.97 -22.25
C GLU A 256 -20.46 19.97 -23.29
N LEU A 257 -20.05 18.77 -22.84
CA LEU A 257 -19.78 17.64 -23.70
C LEU A 257 -21.09 16.96 -24.10
N THR A 258 -21.23 16.63 -25.38
CA THR A 258 -22.30 15.75 -25.86
C THR A 258 -21.83 14.30 -25.94
N VAL A 259 -22.77 13.38 -26.16
CA VAL A 259 -22.45 11.96 -26.42
C VAL A 259 -21.57 11.79 -27.66
N GLN A 260 -21.73 12.66 -28.67
CA GLN A 260 -20.91 12.60 -29.86
C GLN A 260 -19.47 13.05 -29.60
N ASP A 261 -19.29 14.05 -28.73
CA ASP A 261 -17.97 14.53 -28.34
C ASP A 261 -17.22 13.44 -27.56
N VAL A 262 -17.88 12.76 -26.61
CA VAL A 262 -17.25 11.63 -25.88
C VAL A 262 -16.90 10.46 -26.78
N LYS A 263 -17.65 10.21 -27.86
CA LYS A 263 -17.27 9.21 -28.86
C LYS A 263 -16.03 9.62 -29.65
N GLN A 264 -15.89 10.91 -29.97
CA GLN A 264 -14.70 11.43 -30.65
C GLN A 264 -13.49 11.36 -29.73
N ILE A 265 -13.66 11.69 -28.45
CA ILE A 265 -12.64 11.52 -27.40
C ILE A 265 -12.19 10.06 -27.34
N ASN A 266 -13.12 9.11 -27.29
CA ASN A 266 -12.77 7.68 -27.32
C ASN A 266 -12.01 7.29 -28.59
N GLY A 267 -12.46 7.75 -29.76
CA GLY A 267 -11.79 7.47 -31.03
C GLY A 267 -10.35 7.97 -31.05
N TYR A 268 -10.14 9.20 -30.54
CA TYR A 268 -8.81 9.78 -30.40
C TYR A 268 -7.91 8.95 -29.48
N LEU A 269 -8.41 8.56 -28.30
CA LEU A 269 -7.64 7.73 -27.35
C LEU A 269 -7.29 6.36 -27.95
N VAL A 270 -8.22 5.71 -28.65
CA VAL A 270 -7.97 4.43 -29.34
C VAL A 270 -6.89 4.58 -30.41
N GLU A 271 -6.99 5.63 -31.23
CA GLU A 271 -6.08 5.88 -32.36
C GLU A 271 -4.65 6.22 -31.90
N HIS A 272 -4.51 6.96 -30.80
CA HIS A 272 -3.22 7.51 -30.39
C HIS A 272 -2.59 6.83 -29.17
N TYR A 273 -3.40 6.23 -28.30
CA TYR A 273 -2.97 5.83 -26.96
C TYR A 273 -3.37 4.42 -26.54
N SER A 274 -3.99 3.60 -27.41
CA SER A 274 -4.50 2.27 -27.03
C SER A 274 -3.53 1.38 -26.25
N GLU A 275 -2.26 1.29 -26.65
CA GLU A 275 -1.24 0.49 -25.96
C GLU A 275 -0.92 1.03 -24.57
N VAL A 276 -0.59 2.33 -24.47
CA VAL A 276 -0.30 3.00 -23.20
C VAL A 276 -1.51 2.96 -22.28
N TRP A 277 -2.70 3.16 -22.84
CA TRP A 277 -3.96 3.15 -22.11
C TRP A 277 -4.25 1.79 -21.49
N ALA A 278 -4.10 0.70 -22.24
CA ALA A 278 -4.26 -0.65 -21.71
C ALA A 278 -3.27 -0.92 -20.57
N GLN A 279 -2.01 -0.48 -20.71
CA GLN A 279 -0.99 -0.65 -19.67
C GLN A 279 -1.33 0.10 -18.37
N ILE A 280 -1.76 1.36 -18.45
CA ILE A 280 -2.06 2.16 -17.25
C ILE A 280 -3.45 1.88 -16.68
N HIS A 281 -4.42 1.47 -17.50
CA HIS A 281 -5.68 0.92 -17.02
C HIS A 281 -5.41 -0.34 -16.19
N GLY A 282 -4.51 -1.18 -16.70
CA GLY A 282 -4.10 -2.41 -16.06
C GLY A 282 -5.03 -3.57 -16.38
N ASP A 283 -4.63 -4.71 -15.84
CA ASP A 283 -5.26 -6.01 -15.97
C ASP A 283 -5.36 -6.65 -14.58
N ASP A 284 -6.31 -7.57 -14.40
CA ASP A 284 -6.54 -8.39 -13.20
C ASP A 284 -6.47 -9.90 -13.50
N GLU A 285 -6.00 -10.30 -14.68
CA GLU A 285 -5.74 -11.70 -15.04
C GLU A 285 -4.49 -12.30 -14.33
N ASP A 286 -4.45 -13.62 -14.24
CA ASP A 286 -3.34 -14.41 -13.66
C ASP A 286 -2.95 -14.07 -12.20
N ASP A 287 -3.88 -13.54 -11.40
CA ASP A 287 -3.69 -13.12 -10.00
C ASP A 287 -2.68 -11.96 -9.81
N GLU A 288 -2.33 -11.21 -10.88
CA GLU A 288 -1.46 -10.02 -10.82
C GLU A 288 -2.20 -8.76 -11.29
N GLU A 289 -2.65 -7.94 -10.33
CA GLU A 289 -3.24 -6.64 -10.63
C GLU A 289 -2.16 -5.61 -11.00
N THR A 290 -2.42 -4.79 -12.02
CA THR A 290 -1.54 -3.71 -12.47
C THR A 290 -2.32 -2.40 -12.69
N GLY A 291 -1.62 -1.27 -12.84
CA GLY A 291 -2.24 0.01 -13.21
C GLY A 291 -3.38 0.44 -12.28
N PHE A 292 -4.48 0.91 -12.84
CA PHE A 292 -5.67 1.30 -12.07
C PHE A 292 -6.39 0.11 -11.42
N HIS A 293 -6.16 -1.11 -11.90
CA HIS A 293 -6.75 -2.31 -11.28
C HIS A 293 -6.24 -2.56 -9.85
N LYS A 294 -5.08 -2.03 -9.47
CA LYS A 294 -4.58 -2.01 -8.08
C LYS A 294 -5.54 -1.44 -7.04
N VAL A 295 -6.47 -0.58 -7.46
CA VAL A 295 -7.47 0.05 -6.60
C VAL A 295 -8.90 -0.31 -6.98
N GLN A 296 -9.08 -0.87 -8.19
CA GLN A 296 -10.39 -1.25 -8.71
C GLN A 296 -10.79 -2.58 -8.08
N SER A 297 -12.06 -2.70 -7.67
CA SER A 297 -12.60 -3.90 -7.00
C SER A 297 -11.99 -4.23 -5.63
N ASP A 298 -11.02 -3.47 -5.14
CA ASP A 298 -10.44 -3.63 -3.79
C ASP A 298 -11.19 -2.97 -2.65
N GLY A 299 -12.51 -2.87 -2.82
CA GLY A 299 -13.42 -2.54 -1.73
C GLY A 299 -13.56 -1.07 -1.42
N ALA A 300 -13.23 -0.20 -2.38
CA ALA A 300 -13.60 1.21 -2.34
C ALA A 300 -15.06 1.41 -1.91
N LYS A 301 -15.35 2.48 -1.17
CA LYS A 301 -16.69 2.78 -0.60
C LYS A 301 -17.22 4.17 -0.93
N THR A 302 -16.35 5.09 -1.28
CA THR A 302 -16.68 6.47 -1.64
C THR A 302 -17.64 6.45 -2.81
N ARG A 303 -18.62 7.37 -2.79
CA ARG A 303 -19.66 7.42 -3.81
C ARG A 303 -19.68 8.77 -4.50
N LEU A 304 -19.71 8.74 -5.83
CA LEU A 304 -20.03 9.86 -6.70
C LEU A 304 -21.29 9.52 -7.48
N TYR A 305 -22.23 10.47 -7.56
CA TYR A 305 -23.48 10.30 -8.32
C TYR A 305 -24.25 9.02 -7.92
N GLU A 306 -24.26 8.71 -6.62
CA GLU A 306 -24.85 7.48 -6.05
C GLU A 306 -24.23 6.17 -6.55
N LYS A 307 -23.04 6.21 -7.13
CA LYS A 307 -22.29 5.03 -7.58
C LYS A 307 -20.95 4.98 -6.86
N ASN A 308 -20.37 3.79 -6.77
CA ASN A 308 -19.00 3.65 -6.26
C ASN A 308 -18.07 4.52 -7.13
N ALA A 309 -17.30 5.40 -6.50
CA ALA A 309 -16.48 6.37 -7.22
C ALA A 309 -15.43 5.66 -8.08
N VAL A 310 -14.65 4.77 -7.48
CA VAL A 310 -13.59 4.01 -8.16
C VAL A 310 -14.18 2.98 -9.12
N ASN A 311 -14.95 2.01 -8.61
CA ASN A 311 -15.38 0.82 -9.35
C ASN A 311 -16.53 1.05 -10.35
N LYS A 312 -17.06 2.28 -10.46
CA LYS A 312 -18.19 2.56 -11.37
C LYS A 312 -18.06 3.88 -12.10
N VAL A 313 -17.67 4.97 -11.43
CA VAL A 313 -17.57 6.27 -12.09
C VAL A 313 -16.25 6.37 -12.83
N PHE A 314 -15.12 6.25 -12.13
CA PHE A 314 -13.79 6.36 -12.74
C PHE A 314 -13.45 5.16 -13.61
N ASP A 315 -13.64 3.94 -13.13
CA ASP A 315 -13.58 2.72 -13.96
C ASP A 315 -14.43 2.85 -15.24
N GLY A 316 -15.66 3.38 -15.12
CA GLY A 316 -16.52 3.60 -16.28
C GLY A 316 -16.03 4.68 -17.26
N ILE A 317 -15.30 5.70 -16.77
CA ILE A 317 -14.62 6.72 -17.58
C ILE A 317 -13.36 6.13 -18.21
N TYR A 318 -12.59 5.34 -17.47
CA TYR A 318 -11.33 4.77 -17.91
C TYR A 318 -11.48 3.59 -18.88
N HIS A 319 -12.71 3.12 -19.09
CA HIS A 319 -13.08 2.31 -20.26
C HIS A 319 -13.15 3.10 -21.58
N LEU A 320 -12.92 4.42 -21.56
CA LEU A 320 -12.49 5.13 -22.76
C LEU A 320 -11.15 4.56 -23.23
N GLY A 321 -10.72 4.82 -24.47
CA GLY A 321 -9.44 4.31 -24.97
C GLY A 321 -9.45 2.84 -25.43
N PHE A 322 -10.50 2.08 -25.12
CA PHE A 322 -10.75 0.76 -25.72
C PHE A 322 -11.66 0.86 -26.95
N GLU A 323 -11.31 0.09 -28.00
CA GLU A 323 -12.10 0.02 -29.22
C GLU A 323 -13.43 -0.70 -28.93
N THR A 324 -14.54 -0.03 -29.24
CA THR A 324 -15.87 -0.60 -29.03
C THR A 324 -16.63 -0.81 -30.33
N PRO A 325 -17.14 -2.03 -30.62
CA PRO A 325 -18.03 -2.27 -31.75
C PRO A 325 -19.46 -1.78 -31.47
N TYR A 326 -19.76 -1.31 -30.25
CA TYR A 326 -21.10 -0.95 -29.84
C TYR A 326 -21.39 0.53 -30.03
N LYS A 327 -22.49 0.83 -30.73
CA LYS A 327 -22.94 2.21 -30.99
C LYS A 327 -23.12 3.06 -29.73
N ASN A 328 -23.50 2.47 -28.59
CA ASN A 328 -23.93 3.21 -27.40
C ASN A 328 -23.21 2.82 -26.10
N ARG A 329 -22.24 1.90 -26.15
CA ARG A 329 -21.55 1.41 -24.94
C ARG A 329 -20.05 1.28 -25.19
N LEU A 330 -19.29 1.48 -24.13
CA LEU A 330 -17.88 1.13 -24.05
C LEU A 330 -17.73 -0.38 -23.79
N VAL A 331 -16.51 -0.86 -23.95
CA VAL A 331 -16.09 -2.20 -23.55
C VAL A 331 -15.00 -2.08 -22.49
N ASN A 332 -14.81 -3.13 -21.69
CA ASN A 332 -13.60 -3.28 -20.89
C ASN A 332 -12.47 -3.90 -21.73
N GLU A 333 -11.32 -4.06 -21.11
CA GLU A 333 -10.11 -4.73 -21.60
C GLU A 333 -10.39 -6.10 -22.23
N ASP A 334 -11.35 -6.87 -21.69
CA ASP A 334 -11.76 -8.18 -22.24
C ASP A 334 -12.73 -8.10 -23.43
N GLY A 335 -13.16 -6.91 -23.81
CA GLY A 335 -14.23 -6.71 -24.80
C GLY A 335 -15.65 -6.90 -24.25
N ASN A 336 -15.81 -7.04 -22.94
CA ASN A 336 -17.12 -7.11 -22.27
C ASN A 336 -17.79 -5.74 -22.21
N LYS A 337 -19.11 -5.76 -22.33
CA LYS A 337 -19.97 -4.56 -22.42
C LYS A 337 -19.99 -3.73 -21.11
N ASN A 338 -19.36 -2.55 -21.10
CA ASN A 338 -19.31 -1.65 -19.93
C ASN A 338 -20.14 -0.35 -20.11
N ALA A 339 -19.79 0.77 -19.45
CA ALA A 339 -20.62 1.95 -19.31
C ALA A 339 -21.15 2.48 -20.66
N SER A 340 -22.35 3.04 -20.67
CA SER A 340 -22.86 3.69 -21.88
C SER A 340 -22.17 5.04 -22.08
N PHE A 341 -21.90 5.46 -23.32
CA PHE A 341 -21.41 6.81 -23.62
C PHE A 341 -22.22 7.90 -22.92
N LYS A 342 -23.55 7.77 -22.86
CA LYS A 342 -24.43 8.72 -22.14
C LYS A 342 -24.07 8.90 -20.65
N LYS A 343 -23.65 7.83 -19.96
CA LYS A 343 -23.27 7.89 -18.55
C LYS A 343 -21.91 8.56 -18.39
N VAL A 344 -20.95 8.19 -19.23
CA VAL A 344 -19.62 8.80 -19.24
C VAL A 344 -19.71 10.30 -19.57
N THR A 345 -20.52 10.69 -20.56
CA THR A 345 -20.82 12.11 -20.83
C THR A 345 -21.35 12.83 -19.61
N PHE A 346 -22.33 12.24 -18.90
CA PHE A 346 -22.87 12.82 -17.68
C PHE A 346 -21.79 12.99 -16.61
N TRP A 347 -20.99 11.94 -16.32
CA TRP A 347 -19.94 12.03 -15.31
C TRP A 347 -18.85 13.04 -15.67
N LEU A 348 -18.36 13.05 -16.91
CA LEU A 348 -17.37 14.03 -17.36
C LEU A 348 -17.91 15.46 -17.24
N ASN A 349 -19.16 15.74 -17.65
CA ASN A 349 -19.75 17.07 -17.47
C ASN A 349 -19.88 17.48 -15.99
N GLN A 350 -20.14 16.54 -15.09
CA GLN A 350 -20.22 16.83 -13.66
C GLN A 350 -18.84 17.04 -13.02
N LEU A 351 -17.86 16.22 -13.39
CA LEU A 351 -16.48 16.33 -12.89
C LEU A 351 -15.82 17.60 -13.42
N LEU A 352 -16.01 17.91 -14.71
CA LEU A 352 -15.37 19.02 -15.41
C LEU A 352 -16.24 20.29 -15.48
N ALA A 353 -17.27 20.41 -14.65
CA ALA A 353 -18.25 21.51 -14.76
C ALA A 353 -17.61 22.92 -14.70
N ASN A 354 -16.49 23.04 -13.97
CA ASN A 354 -15.73 24.30 -13.85
C ASN A 354 -14.66 24.45 -14.93
N ASP A 355 -14.31 23.37 -15.63
CA ASP A 355 -13.18 23.29 -16.55
C ASP A 355 -13.60 23.43 -18.02
N LEU A 356 -14.89 23.22 -18.32
CA LEU A 356 -15.44 23.27 -19.67
C LEU A 356 -15.83 24.68 -20.15
N ASN A 357 -15.77 25.70 -19.29
CA ASN A 357 -16.28 27.06 -19.58
C ASN A 357 -15.26 28.02 -20.19
#